data_AF-A0A7W1HWE7-F1
#
_entry.id   AF-A0A7W1HWE7-F1
#
_cell.length_a   1.000
_cell.length_b   1.000
_cell.length_c   1.000
_cell.angle_alpha   90.00
_cell.angle_beta   90.00
_cell.angle_gamma   90.00
#
_symmetry.space_group_name_H-M   'P 1'
#
loop_
_entity.id
_entity.type
_entity.pdbx_description
1 polymer ?
#
loop_
_entity_poly.entity_id
_entity_poly.type
_entity_poly.pdbx_seq_one_letter_code
_entity_poly.pdbx_strand_id
1 'polypeptide(L)'
;MKKFILRFSVAIFAFVILSLSVSAQSRTDVFAITNARIVPVAGPNIARGTVVIRSGLIEAVGENAKVPADARIIDGTGLVVYPGFFDAYTNLGIPAPTPTPQRIQGQPQTQTQPQTQNQPPSNSNYPDGLRAEESAAEKLKAGEAQFETNRNVGFTTALTVSKDGIFNGQSAVVNLAGDSVSAMIIRAPFAEHITFTTLRGGQYPTSLLGTFSALRQMFLDAQRLQTIQKMYEKDPRGLKRPEDDKSLQALFSILNGEMPVVFNANKEIEIIRALDLAREFNLKAIIAGGQEAWKVAGRLKAQNVPVLLSLDFPKRTASASAEADPEPIELLRLRAETPKTATKLAQAGVKFAFQSGGMKNITDFLTNANEAVKNGLNKTDAIRAMTLSPAEIFGVENRLGSIEKGKIANLVVVKGDVFDKSKVITQVFVDGKLFEPKAPPKPDGKTPTGTTQPGTAAIVGGNYSINVEIPGQPIQGTLNLTQQNENLTGTFQSQLGNVPIKDGRVTAEGFSFTVTVDFGGSEYDVLVKGTVSGNQISGTFTSPQGAVPFSGTKTP
;
A
#
# COMPACT_ATOMS: atom_id res chain seq x y z
N MET A 1 74.56 20.73 -15.34
CA MET A 1 73.57 19.70 -14.98
C MET A 1 73.23 19.77 -13.47
N LYS A 2 72.66 20.88 -12.98
CA LYS A 2 72.29 21.06 -11.55
C LYS A 2 71.02 21.91 -11.32
N LYS A 3 70.21 22.15 -12.36
CA LYS A 3 68.96 22.94 -12.26
C LYS A 3 67.67 22.17 -12.64
N PHE A 4 67.76 20.86 -12.86
CA PHE A 4 66.60 20.06 -13.30
C PHE A 4 66.05 19.09 -12.24
N ILE A 5 66.70 18.95 -11.08
CA ILE A 5 66.31 17.97 -10.04
C ILE A 5 65.46 18.61 -8.93
N LEU A 6 65.45 19.93 -8.79
CA LEU A 6 64.74 20.61 -7.68
C LEU A 6 63.26 20.92 -7.96
N ARG A 7 62.73 20.61 -9.15
CA ARG A 7 61.30 20.79 -9.48
C ARG A 7 60.47 19.51 -9.41
N PHE A 8 61.10 18.35 -9.20
CA PHE A 8 60.39 17.07 -9.10
C PHE A 8 60.02 16.69 -7.66
N SER A 9 60.70 17.25 -6.66
CA SER A 9 60.44 16.92 -5.24
C SER A 9 59.29 17.73 -4.62
N VAL A 10 58.92 18.88 -5.21
CA VAL A 10 57.76 19.68 -4.76
C VAL A 10 56.44 19.17 -5.37
N ALA A 11 56.50 18.55 -6.55
CA ALA A 11 55.33 17.97 -7.21
C ALA A 11 54.86 16.67 -6.54
N ILE A 12 55.77 15.86 -5.98
CA ILE A 12 55.42 14.61 -5.29
C ILE A 12 54.86 14.88 -3.88
N PHE A 13 55.33 15.93 -3.19
CA PHE A 13 54.78 16.31 -1.88
C PHE A 13 53.41 17.00 -1.99
N ALA A 14 53.14 17.71 -3.09
CA ALA A 14 51.80 18.25 -3.38
C ALA A 14 50.79 17.16 -3.76
N PHE A 15 51.23 16.05 -4.36
CA PHE A 15 50.33 14.94 -4.73
C PHE A 15 50.00 14.01 -3.55
N VAL A 16 50.88 13.92 -2.55
CA VAL A 16 50.64 13.16 -1.31
C VAL A 16 49.75 13.93 -0.31
N ILE A 17 49.74 15.26 -0.38
CA ILE A 17 48.83 16.09 0.45
C ILE A 17 47.45 16.27 -0.22
N LEU A 18 47.36 16.15 -1.55
CA LEU A 18 46.08 16.22 -2.28
C LEU A 18 45.32 14.88 -2.36
N SER A 19 45.93 13.78 -1.92
CA SER A 19 45.29 12.45 -1.81
C SER A 19 44.74 12.16 -0.40
N LEU A 20 44.89 13.09 0.55
CA LEU A 20 44.32 13.02 1.91
C LEU A 20 42.99 13.78 2.08
N SER A 21 42.43 14.34 1.01
CA SER A 21 41.14 15.06 1.05
C SER A 21 39.96 14.26 0.51
N VAL A 22 40.12 12.95 0.24
CA VAL A 22 39.02 12.04 -0.10
C VAL A 22 38.77 11.10 1.07
N SER A 23 38.37 11.64 2.22
CA SER A 23 37.76 10.90 3.35
C SER A 23 37.19 11.88 4.38
N ALA A 24 36.10 12.56 4.03
CA ALA A 24 35.23 13.20 5.02
C ALA A 24 33.82 13.45 4.47
N GLN A 25 33.28 12.48 3.74
CA GLN A 25 31.83 12.39 3.56
C GLN A 25 31.37 10.94 3.42
N SER A 26 31.95 10.02 4.20
CA SER A 26 31.13 8.91 4.68
C SER A 26 30.15 9.56 5.66
N ARG A 27 28.89 9.79 5.25
CA ARG A 27 27.82 9.98 6.22
C ARG A 27 27.96 8.82 7.20
N THR A 28 28.25 9.09 8.45
CA THR A 28 28.29 8.05 9.48
C THR A 28 26.89 7.49 9.60
N ASP A 29 26.64 6.33 8.99
CA ASP A 29 25.39 5.55 9.08
C ASP A 29 25.28 4.85 10.44
N VAL A 30 25.60 5.60 11.50
CA VAL A 30 25.60 5.16 12.89
C VAL A 30 24.73 6.12 13.67
N PHE A 31 23.66 5.61 14.26
CA PHE A 31 22.75 6.39 15.07
C PHE A 31 22.62 5.77 16.46
N ALA A 32 22.45 6.61 17.48
CA ALA A 32 22.13 6.16 18.82
C ALA A 32 20.92 6.92 19.35
N ILE A 33 19.79 6.24 19.52
CA ILE A 33 18.59 6.80 20.15
C ILE A 33 18.74 6.52 21.65
N THR A 34 19.00 7.56 22.45
CA THR A 34 19.31 7.44 23.88
C THR A 34 18.13 7.87 24.76
N ASN A 35 18.07 7.40 26.01
CA ASN A 35 17.05 7.81 26.99
C ASN A 35 15.58 7.59 26.57
N ALA A 36 15.31 6.72 25.59
CA ALA A 36 13.96 6.43 25.13
C ALA A 36 13.32 5.28 25.90
N ARG A 37 11.99 5.26 25.98
CA ARG A 37 11.27 4.03 26.31
C ARG A 37 11.31 3.13 25.08
N ILE A 38 11.66 1.86 25.24
CA ILE A 38 11.78 0.91 24.12
C ILE A 38 10.73 -0.18 24.31
N VAL A 39 9.99 -0.49 23.26
CA VAL A 39 9.00 -1.58 23.21
C VAL A 39 9.52 -2.62 22.23
N PRO A 40 10.30 -3.63 22.67
CA PRO A 40 10.95 -4.57 21.75
C PRO A 40 9.99 -5.54 21.06
N VAL A 41 8.79 -5.76 21.63
CA VAL A 41 7.75 -6.73 21.22
C VAL A 41 8.14 -8.21 21.40
N ALA A 42 9.42 -8.56 21.27
CA ALA A 42 9.93 -9.92 21.54
C ALA A 42 10.28 -10.17 23.03
N GLY A 43 10.24 -9.14 23.87
CA GLY A 43 10.63 -9.20 25.29
C GLY A 43 10.00 -8.09 26.11
N PRO A 44 10.38 -7.95 27.40
CA PRO A 44 9.84 -6.91 28.26
C PRO A 44 10.18 -5.50 27.77
N ASN A 45 9.30 -4.54 28.08
CA ASN A 45 9.56 -3.14 27.79
C ASN A 45 10.77 -2.62 28.59
N ILE A 46 11.59 -1.80 27.96
CA ILE A 46 12.70 -1.10 28.61
C ILE A 46 12.23 0.32 28.90
N ALA A 47 12.14 0.69 30.18
CA ALA A 47 11.57 1.98 30.58
C ALA A 47 12.41 3.17 30.09
N ARG A 48 13.73 3.02 30.11
CA ARG A 48 14.70 4.01 29.63
C ARG A 48 15.94 3.29 29.15
N GLY A 49 16.22 3.34 27.85
CA GLY A 49 17.38 2.68 27.27
C GLY A 49 17.88 3.35 26.00
N THR A 50 18.84 2.67 25.38
CA THR A 50 19.48 3.11 24.16
C THR A 50 19.34 2.05 23.07
N VAL A 51 19.05 2.49 21.83
CA VAL A 51 19.12 1.68 20.62
C VAL A 51 20.24 2.22 19.75
N VAL A 52 21.21 1.37 19.39
CA VAL A 52 22.33 1.70 18.50
C VAL A 52 22.09 1.04 17.16
N ILE A 53 22.14 1.85 16.11
CA ILE A 53 21.98 1.45 14.71
C ILE A 53 23.33 1.63 14.03
N ARG A 54 23.80 0.61 13.32
CA ARG A 54 25.03 0.66 12.53
C ARG A 54 24.85 -0.18 11.27
N SER A 55 25.19 0.40 10.12
CA SER A 55 25.18 -0.32 8.82
C SER A 55 23.84 -1.02 8.53
N GLY A 56 22.74 -0.33 8.83
CA GLY A 56 21.39 -0.85 8.61
C GLY A 56 20.88 -1.85 9.65
N LEU A 57 21.68 -2.22 10.65
CA LEU A 57 21.34 -3.20 11.68
C LEU A 57 21.25 -2.59 13.08
N ILE A 58 20.52 -3.26 13.96
CA ILE A 58 20.50 -2.97 15.40
C ILE A 58 21.76 -3.59 16.02
N GLU A 59 22.75 -2.76 16.31
CA GLU A 59 24.04 -3.18 16.90
C GLU A 59 23.89 -3.51 18.40
N ALA A 60 23.11 -2.70 19.12
CA ALA A 60 22.85 -2.87 20.54
C ALA A 60 21.50 -2.28 20.95
N VAL A 61 20.86 -2.89 21.95
CA VAL A 61 19.64 -2.39 22.58
C VAL A 61 19.66 -2.75 24.07
N GLY A 62 19.30 -1.81 24.94
CA GLY A 62 19.23 -2.05 26.39
C GLY A 62 19.39 -0.79 27.24
N GLU A 63 19.19 -0.93 28.55
CA GLU A 63 19.36 0.15 29.53
C GLU A 63 20.80 0.69 29.57
N ASN A 64 21.78 -0.21 29.42
CA ASN A 64 23.21 0.08 29.49
C ASN A 64 23.92 -0.09 28.13
N ALA A 65 23.19 0.01 27.01
CA ALA A 65 23.80 -0.10 25.69
C ALA A 65 24.80 1.04 25.47
N LYS A 66 26.05 0.69 25.16
CA LYS A 66 27.15 1.65 24.97
C LYS A 66 26.92 2.43 23.68
N VAL A 67 26.96 3.76 23.79
CA VAL A 67 26.88 4.66 22.64
C VAL A 67 28.26 4.74 21.98
N PRO A 68 28.41 4.36 20.70
CA PRO A 68 29.65 4.53 19.97
C PRO A 68 30.02 6.02 19.81
N ALA A 69 31.32 6.34 19.83
CA ALA A 69 31.79 7.72 19.74
C ALA A 69 31.52 8.37 18.37
N ASP A 70 31.34 7.57 17.33
CA ASP A 70 31.02 7.96 15.96
C ASP A 70 29.51 8.03 15.68
N ALA A 71 28.66 7.72 16.66
CA ALA A 71 27.21 7.70 16.49
C ALA A 71 26.61 9.12 16.51
N ARG A 72 25.70 9.40 15.58
CA ARG A 72 24.80 10.54 15.69
C ARG A 72 23.79 10.27 16.80
N ILE A 73 23.87 11.03 17.89
CA ILE A 73 22.99 10.90 19.04
C ILE A 73 21.65 11.57 18.75
N ILE A 74 20.57 10.83 19.01
CA ILE A 74 19.19 11.31 19.05
C ILE A 74 18.72 11.20 20.50
N ASP A 75 18.36 12.32 21.11
CA ASP A 75 17.78 12.32 22.45
C ASP A 75 16.32 11.84 22.37
N GLY A 76 16.08 10.68 22.97
CA GLY A 76 14.79 10.01 23.04
C GLY A 76 14.01 10.32 24.32
N THR A 77 14.43 11.31 25.11
CA THR A 77 13.71 11.71 26.32
C THR A 77 12.25 12.07 26.00
N GLY A 78 11.29 11.35 26.61
CA GLY A 78 9.87 11.50 26.33
C GLY A 78 9.38 10.86 25.02
N LEU A 79 10.25 10.13 24.32
CA LEU A 79 9.93 9.35 23.13
C LEU A 79 9.85 7.86 23.44
N VAL A 80 9.10 7.14 22.62
CA VAL A 80 8.94 5.69 22.64
C VAL A 80 9.40 5.12 21.29
N VAL A 81 10.26 4.10 21.33
CA VAL A 81 10.76 3.39 20.15
C VAL A 81 10.02 2.06 20.01
N TYR A 82 9.40 1.87 18.84
CA TYR A 82 8.74 0.64 18.43
C TYR A 82 9.48 0.02 17.23
N PRO A 83 9.34 -1.29 16.97
CA PRO A 83 9.71 -1.85 15.67
C PRO A 83 8.91 -1.15 14.58
N GLY A 84 9.50 -1.08 13.39
CA GLY A 84 8.86 -0.60 12.17
C GLY A 84 7.52 -1.28 11.91
N PHE A 85 6.49 -0.52 11.53
CA PHE A 85 5.18 -1.11 11.26
C PHE A 85 5.16 -1.82 9.91
N PHE A 86 4.34 -2.87 9.85
CA PHE A 86 4.07 -3.69 8.69
C PHE A 86 2.68 -3.37 8.14
N ASP A 87 2.59 -3.19 6.83
CA ASP A 87 1.33 -3.34 6.11
C ASP A 87 1.25 -4.76 5.56
N ALA A 88 0.44 -5.61 6.18
CA ALA A 88 0.47 -7.03 5.90
C ALA A 88 -0.19 -7.42 4.56
N TYR A 89 -0.88 -6.51 3.87
CA TYR A 89 -1.45 -6.74 2.55
C TYR A 89 -1.84 -5.43 1.86
N THR A 90 -1.14 -5.10 0.77
CA THR A 90 -1.37 -3.87 -0.01
C THR A 90 -0.98 -4.06 -1.48
N ASN A 91 -1.17 -3.04 -2.31
CA ASN A 91 -0.67 -2.96 -3.69
C ASN A 91 0.34 -1.80 -3.85
N LEU A 92 0.95 -1.37 -2.74
CA LEU A 92 1.89 -0.26 -2.70
C LEU A 92 3.10 -0.53 -3.60
N GLY A 93 3.46 0.46 -4.43
CA GLY A 93 4.56 0.36 -5.39
C GLY A 93 4.26 -0.46 -6.65
N ILE A 94 3.05 -1.03 -6.77
CA ILE A 94 2.59 -1.73 -7.97
C ILE A 94 1.74 -0.75 -8.81
N PRO A 95 2.06 -0.54 -10.10
CA PRO A 95 1.25 0.28 -10.99
C PRO A 95 -0.19 -0.21 -11.06
N ALA A 96 -1.14 0.73 -11.16
CA ALA A 96 -2.53 0.37 -11.43
C ALA A 96 -2.63 -0.38 -12.77
N PRO A 97 -3.53 -1.36 -12.89
CA PRO A 97 -3.79 -2.01 -14.17
C PRO A 97 -4.21 -1.00 -15.23
N THR A 98 -3.70 -1.17 -16.45
CA THR A 98 -4.19 -0.41 -17.60
C THR A 98 -5.65 -0.79 -17.87
N PRO A 99 -6.59 0.17 -17.95
CA PRO A 99 -7.98 -0.15 -18.25
C PRO A 99 -8.09 -0.83 -19.61
N THR A 100 -8.65 -2.05 -19.65
CA THR A 100 -9.00 -2.69 -20.92
C THR A 100 -10.23 -1.97 -21.50
N PRO A 101 -10.22 -1.51 -22.76
CA PRO A 101 -11.37 -0.84 -23.37
C PRO A 101 -12.62 -1.73 -23.28
N GLN A 102 -13.70 -1.19 -22.71
CA GLN A 102 -14.98 -1.90 -22.67
C GLN A 102 -15.58 -1.98 -24.08
N ARG A 103 -16.02 -3.17 -24.47
CA ARG A 103 -16.71 -3.40 -25.74
C ARG A 103 -18.11 -2.78 -25.66
N ILE A 104 -18.34 -1.67 -26.36
CA ILE A 104 -19.67 -1.05 -26.47
C ILE A 104 -20.54 -1.93 -27.37
N GLN A 105 -21.69 -2.36 -26.86
CA GLN A 105 -22.66 -3.17 -27.61
C GLN A 105 -23.37 -2.26 -28.63
N GLY A 106 -23.25 -2.53 -29.92
CA GLY A 106 -24.02 -1.85 -30.99
C GLY A 106 -23.24 -0.98 -31.98
N GLN A 107 -21.90 -0.88 -31.90
CA GLN A 107 -21.12 -0.19 -32.93
C GLN A 107 -20.69 -1.12 -34.08
N PRO A 108 -20.82 -0.70 -35.35
CA PRO A 108 -20.29 -1.42 -36.51
C PRO A 108 -18.76 -1.57 -36.39
N GLN A 109 -18.25 -2.75 -36.73
CA GLN A 109 -16.82 -3.05 -36.70
C GLN A 109 -16.06 -2.20 -37.73
N THR A 110 -15.37 -1.15 -37.29
CA THR A 110 -14.10 -0.79 -37.92
C THR A 110 -13.03 -1.68 -37.30
N GLN A 111 -12.41 -2.53 -38.13
CA GLN A 111 -11.25 -3.34 -37.75
C GLN A 111 -10.04 -2.44 -37.54
N THR A 112 -10.06 -1.66 -36.48
CA THR A 112 -8.85 -1.17 -35.84
C THR A 112 -8.86 -1.80 -34.47
N GLN A 113 -8.37 -3.05 -34.40
CA GLN A 113 -7.83 -3.56 -33.14
C GLN A 113 -6.88 -2.46 -32.64
N PRO A 114 -7.09 -1.85 -31.46
CA PRO A 114 -6.00 -1.16 -30.81
C PRO A 114 -4.90 -2.21 -30.72
N GLN A 115 -3.76 -1.96 -31.37
CA GLN A 115 -2.57 -2.76 -31.12
C GLN A 115 -2.40 -2.78 -29.61
N THR A 116 -2.73 -3.91 -28.98
CA THR A 116 -2.34 -4.20 -27.62
C THR A 116 -0.85 -3.91 -27.60
N GLN A 117 -0.45 -2.87 -26.86
CA GLN A 117 0.97 -2.56 -26.61
C GLN A 117 1.68 -3.90 -26.42
N ASN A 118 2.66 -4.19 -27.29
CA ASN A 118 3.37 -5.46 -27.42
C ASN A 118 3.64 -6.14 -26.06
N GLN A 119 2.66 -6.85 -25.51
CA GLN A 119 2.91 -7.78 -24.44
C GLN A 119 3.57 -8.97 -25.13
N PRO A 120 4.75 -9.40 -24.66
CA PRO A 120 5.37 -10.59 -25.20
C PRO A 120 4.36 -11.74 -25.12
N PRO A 121 4.31 -12.62 -26.14
CA PRO A 121 3.41 -13.76 -26.10
C PRO A 121 3.67 -14.57 -24.82
N SER A 122 2.62 -14.79 -24.02
CA SER A 122 2.70 -15.71 -22.89
C SER A 122 2.71 -17.15 -23.43
N ASN A 123 3.51 -18.02 -22.81
CA ASN A 123 3.47 -19.46 -23.05
C ASN A 123 2.38 -20.18 -22.22
N SER A 124 1.46 -19.43 -21.63
CA SER A 124 0.28 -19.97 -20.93
C SER A 124 -0.92 -20.06 -21.86
N ASN A 125 -1.65 -21.17 -21.76
CA ASN A 125 -2.94 -21.36 -22.42
C ASN A 125 -4.11 -20.71 -21.65
N TYR A 126 -3.84 -20.12 -20.48
CA TYR A 126 -4.85 -19.51 -19.64
C TYR A 126 -5.01 -18.01 -19.92
N PRO A 127 -6.25 -17.49 -19.81
CA PRO A 127 -6.52 -16.10 -20.07
C PRO A 127 -5.91 -15.18 -19.01
N ASP A 128 -5.79 -13.89 -19.35
CA ASP A 128 -5.41 -12.85 -18.39
C ASP A 128 -6.32 -12.92 -17.14
N GLY A 129 -5.69 -12.84 -15.97
CA GLY A 129 -6.37 -12.99 -14.68
C GLY A 129 -6.56 -14.42 -14.17
N LEU A 130 -6.25 -15.44 -14.99
CA LEU A 130 -6.00 -16.82 -14.51
C LEU A 130 -4.49 -17.17 -14.50
N ARG A 131 -3.62 -16.19 -14.75
CA ARG A 131 -2.17 -16.36 -14.80
C ARG A 131 -1.55 -16.22 -13.42
N ALA A 132 -1.18 -17.35 -12.81
CA ALA A 132 -0.57 -17.42 -11.48
C ALA A 132 0.92 -17.03 -11.47
N GLU A 133 1.55 -16.90 -12.62
CA GLU A 133 2.98 -16.58 -12.74
C GLU A 133 3.32 -15.09 -12.56
N GLU A 134 2.30 -14.23 -12.45
CA GLU A 134 2.48 -12.79 -12.33
C GLU A 134 3.24 -12.45 -11.03
N SER A 135 4.34 -11.69 -11.13
CA SER A 135 5.20 -11.40 -9.98
C SER A 135 5.13 -9.94 -9.55
N ALA A 136 4.82 -9.71 -8.27
CA ALA A 136 4.87 -8.37 -7.69
C ALA A 136 6.29 -7.79 -7.73
N ALA A 137 7.33 -8.62 -7.57
CA ALA A 137 8.72 -8.19 -7.62
C ALA A 137 9.13 -7.66 -9.01
N GLU A 138 8.54 -8.20 -10.08
CA GLU A 138 8.78 -7.74 -11.45
C GLU A 138 7.98 -6.47 -11.80
N LYS A 139 6.85 -6.25 -11.13
CA LYS A 139 5.98 -5.08 -11.34
C LYS A 139 6.31 -3.89 -10.45
N LEU A 140 7.02 -4.10 -9.36
CA LEU A 140 7.35 -3.06 -8.39
C LEU A 140 8.15 -1.94 -9.06
N LYS A 141 7.81 -0.70 -8.73
CA LYS A 141 8.66 0.46 -9.05
C LYS A 141 9.44 0.87 -7.80
N ALA A 142 10.70 1.22 -7.96
CA ALA A 142 11.46 1.88 -6.89
C ALA A 142 11.12 3.38 -6.87
N GLY A 143 11.43 4.05 -5.76
CA GLY A 143 11.30 5.50 -5.63
C GLY A 143 10.75 5.93 -4.27
N GLU A 144 11.32 6.99 -3.69
CA GLU A 144 11.00 7.38 -2.32
C GLU A 144 9.60 8.01 -2.15
N ALA A 145 9.13 8.74 -3.17
CA ALA A 145 7.91 9.56 -3.09
C ALA A 145 6.64 8.72 -2.88
N GLN A 146 6.52 7.59 -3.57
CA GLN A 146 5.33 6.73 -3.48
C GLN A 146 5.18 6.02 -2.13
N PHE A 147 6.26 5.93 -1.35
CA PHE A 147 6.28 5.31 -0.02
C PHE A 147 6.27 6.33 1.11
N GLU A 148 6.42 7.62 0.81
CA GLU A 148 6.55 8.68 1.81
C GLU A 148 5.32 8.75 2.71
N THR A 149 4.12 8.71 2.13
CA THR A 149 2.86 8.76 2.89
C THR A 149 2.76 7.60 3.90
N ASN A 150 3.18 6.39 3.53
CA ASN A 150 3.19 5.24 4.42
C ASN A 150 4.28 5.37 5.50
N ARG A 151 5.50 5.78 5.13
CA ARG A 151 6.58 6.04 6.10
C ARG A 151 6.19 7.12 7.10
N ASN A 152 5.47 8.17 6.69
CA ASN A 152 5.01 9.22 7.59
C ASN A 152 4.04 8.71 8.69
N VAL A 153 3.43 7.53 8.50
CA VAL A 153 2.56 6.86 9.47
C VAL A 153 3.29 5.71 10.20
N GLY A 154 4.61 5.58 10.01
CA GLY A 154 5.46 4.60 10.70
C GLY A 154 5.60 3.25 9.99
N PHE A 155 5.05 3.09 8.79
CA PHE A 155 5.27 1.88 8.01
C PHE A 155 6.70 1.82 7.48
N THR A 156 7.31 0.66 7.63
CA THR A 156 8.69 0.39 7.18
C THR A 156 8.77 -0.81 6.24
N THR A 157 7.78 -1.71 6.33
CA THR A 157 7.72 -2.95 5.56
C THR A 157 6.30 -3.16 5.06
N ALA A 158 6.13 -3.73 3.88
CA ALA A 158 4.83 -4.08 3.33
C ALA A 158 4.88 -5.43 2.59
N LEU A 159 3.78 -6.18 2.64
CA LEU A 159 3.50 -7.24 1.68
C LEU A 159 2.72 -6.64 0.51
N THR A 160 3.30 -6.66 -0.68
CA THR A 160 2.70 -6.06 -1.87
C THR A 160 2.41 -7.09 -2.95
N VAL A 161 1.27 -6.91 -3.62
CA VAL A 161 0.78 -7.77 -4.72
C VAL A 161 -0.12 -6.97 -5.67
N SER A 162 -0.30 -7.46 -6.90
CA SER A 162 -1.34 -6.93 -7.79
C SER A 162 -2.74 -7.25 -7.22
N LYS A 163 -3.78 -6.60 -7.75
CA LYS A 163 -5.19 -6.85 -7.43
C LYS A 163 -6.00 -7.26 -8.68
N ASP A 164 -5.30 -7.71 -9.71
CA ASP A 164 -5.89 -8.04 -11.00
C ASP A 164 -6.26 -9.52 -11.08
N GLY A 165 -7.37 -9.84 -11.72
CA GLY A 165 -7.77 -11.22 -11.97
C GLY A 165 -8.21 -12.01 -10.74
N ILE A 166 -8.32 -13.32 -10.95
CA ILE A 166 -8.61 -14.32 -9.93
C ILE A 166 -7.31 -14.73 -9.24
N PHE A 167 -6.29 -15.07 -10.03
CA PHE A 167 -4.92 -15.12 -9.55
C PHE A 167 -4.33 -13.72 -9.61
N ASN A 168 -4.10 -13.14 -8.44
CA ASN A 168 -3.47 -11.83 -8.31
C ASN A 168 -1.94 -11.91 -8.42
N GLY A 169 -1.41 -13.14 -8.44
CA GLY A 169 0.00 -13.45 -8.62
C GLY A 169 0.76 -13.58 -7.30
N GLN A 170 2.07 -13.66 -7.46
CA GLN A 170 3.03 -13.88 -6.39
C GLN A 170 3.42 -12.56 -5.73
N SER A 171 3.23 -12.51 -4.42
CA SER A 171 3.54 -11.33 -3.60
C SER A 171 5.01 -11.22 -3.22
N ALA A 172 5.43 -10.00 -2.86
CA ALA A 172 6.75 -9.72 -2.31
C ALA A 172 6.65 -8.98 -0.97
N VAL A 173 7.51 -9.36 -0.01
CA VAL A 173 7.74 -8.60 1.21
C VAL A 173 8.87 -7.62 0.94
N VAL A 174 8.58 -6.33 1.10
CA VAL A 174 9.51 -5.25 0.75
C VAL A 174 9.65 -4.26 1.90
N ASN A 175 10.86 -3.73 2.09
CA ASN A 175 11.07 -2.53 2.88
C ASN A 175 10.72 -1.29 2.04
N LEU A 176 10.21 -0.27 2.72
CA LEU A 176 9.75 0.98 2.11
C LEU A 176 10.89 1.97 1.88
N ALA A 177 12.11 1.48 1.68
CA ALA A 177 13.30 2.26 1.34
C ALA A 177 14.21 1.42 0.44
N GLY A 178 14.96 2.11 -0.42
CA GLY A 178 15.89 1.49 -1.35
C GLY A 178 15.98 2.28 -2.66
N ASP A 179 17.20 2.36 -3.20
CA ASP A 179 17.45 3.05 -4.48
C ASP A 179 17.08 2.18 -5.69
N SER A 180 16.85 0.89 -5.47
CA SER A 180 16.37 -0.08 -6.45
C SER A 180 15.33 -1.02 -5.85
N VAL A 181 14.54 -1.67 -6.70
CA VAL A 181 13.60 -2.73 -6.29
C VAL A 181 14.33 -3.87 -5.59
N SER A 182 15.51 -4.25 -6.11
CA SER A 182 16.32 -5.32 -5.52
C SER A 182 16.77 -5.00 -4.09
N ALA A 183 17.09 -3.73 -3.79
CA ALA A 183 17.46 -3.31 -2.44
C ALA A 183 16.28 -3.33 -1.47
N MET A 184 15.05 -3.20 -1.97
CA MET A 184 13.83 -3.23 -1.15
C MET A 184 13.36 -4.64 -0.80
N ILE A 185 13.66 -5.65 -1.63
CA ILE A 185 13.11 -7.00 -1.47
C ILE A 185 13.70 -7.70 -0.25
N ILE A 186 12.83 -8.11 0.67
CA ILE A 186 13.18 -8.94 1.83
C ILE A 186 12.90 -10.41 1.55
N ARG A 187 11.80 -10.70 0.84
CA ARG A 187 11.39 -12.04 0.41
C ARG A 187 10.49 -11.95 -0.82
N ALA A 188 10.89 -12.60 -1.91
CA ALA A 188 10.07 -12.76 -3.11
C ALA A 188 10.43 -14.08 -3.82
N PRO A 189 9.45 -14.88 -4.29
CA PRO A 189 8.03 -14.76 -3.97
C PRO A 189 7.74 -15.14 -2.50
N PHE A 190 6.69 -14.57 -1.92
CA PHE A 190 6.19 -14.96 -0.59
C PHE A 190 5.01 -15.93 -0.67
N ALA A 191 3.94 -15.52 -1.36
CA ALA A 191 2.69 -16.27 -1.45
C ALA A 191 2.00 -16.01 -2.79
N GLU A 192 1.24 -17.00 -3.28
CA GLU A 192 0.26 -16.81 -4.36
C GLU A 192 -1.03 -16.22 -3.79
N HIS A 193 -1.61 -15.22 -4.46
CA HIS A 193 -2.83 -14.56 -4.00
C HIS A 193 -4.02 -14.90 -4.90
N ILE A 194 -5.13 -15.28 -4.28
CA ILE A 194 -6.36 -15.66 -4.97
C ILE A 194 -7.54 -14.84 -4.46
N THR A 195 -8.29 -14.26 -5.40
CA THR A 195 -9.55 -13.56 -5.12
C THR A 195 -10.73 -14.28 -5.75
N PHE A 196 -11.83 -14.39 -5.01
CA PHE A 196 -13.08 -14.98 -5.51
C PHE A 196 -13.90 -13.95 -6.29
N THR A 197 -13.43 -13.62 -7.49
CA THR A 197 -14.11 -12.74 -8.46
C THR A 197 -14.31 -13.45 -9.79
N THR A 198 -15.08 -12.85 -10.70
CA THR A 198 -15.18 -13.28 -12.10
C THR A 198 -14.23 -12.48 -12.98
N LEU A 199 -13.90 -13.01 -14.15
CA LEU A 199 -13.19 -12.22 -15.16
C LEU A 199 -14.14 -11.22 -15.82
N ARG A 200 -13.56 -10.11 -16.31
CA ARG A 200 -14.30 -9.05 -17.02
C ARG A 200 -14.46 -9.42 -18.50
N GLY A 201 -15.33 -8.70 -19.21
CA GLY A 201 -15.46 -8.83 -20.67
C GLY A 201 -16.16 -10.11 -21.15
N GLY A 202 -16.89 -10.81 -20.28
CA GLY A 202 -17.61 -12.04 -20.64
C GLY A 202 -16.73 -13.27 -20.81
N GLN A 203 -15.44 -13.17 -20.44
CA GLN A 203 -14.51 -14.29 -20.47
C GLN A 203 -14.79 -15.27 -19.34
N TYR A 204 -14.71 -16.57 -19.62
CA TYR A 204 -14.84 -17.58 -18.57
C TYR A 204 -13.67 -17.46 -17.58
N PRO A 205 -13.93 -17.48 -16.26
CA PRO A 205 -15.23 -17.67 -15.60
C PRO A 205 -16.06 -16.38 -15.42
N THR A 206 -17.37 -16.49 -15.69
CA THR A 206 -18.36 -15.40 -15.59
C THR A 206 -19.28 -15.49 -14.36
N SER A 207 -19.08 -16.47 -13.47
CA SER A 207 -19.81 -16.62 -12.21
C SER A 207 -18.89 -17.13 -11.11
N LEU A 208 -19.25 -16.93 -9.84
CA LEU A 208 -18.46 -17.48 -8.71
C LEU A 208 -18.35 -19.01 -8.78
N LEU A 209 -19.39 -19.71 -9.21
CA LEU A 209 -19.31 -21.16 -9.44
C LEU A 209 -18.24 -21.47 -10.50
N GLY A 210 -18.25 -20.74 -11.60
CA GLY A 210 -17.23 -20.83 -12.64
C GLY A 210 -15.83 -20.54 -12.10
N THR A 211 -15.66 -19.55 -11.23
CA THR A 211 -14.37 -19.22 -10.60
C THR A 211 -13.82 -20.39 -9.80
N PHE A 212 -14.64 -21.04 -8.96
CA PHE A 212 -14.20 -22.22 -8.22
C PHE A 212 -13.94 -23.42 -9.12
N SER A 213 -14.73 -23.62 -10.19
CA SER A 213 -14.47 -24.66 -11.19
C SER A 213 -13.14 -24.43 -11.91
N ALA A 214 -12.84 -23.19 -12.31
CA ALA A 214 -11.58 -22.83 -12.95
C ALA A 214 -10.38 -23.06 -12.01
N LEU A 215 -10.47 -22.62 -10.75
CA LEU A 215 -9.43 -22.85 -9.75
C LEU A 215 -9.15 -24.35 -9.56
N ARG A 216 -10.20 -25.17 -9.37
CA ARG A 216 -10.06 -26.63 -9.25
C ARG A 216 -9.44 -27.26 -10.49
N GLN A 217 -9.92 -26.88 -11.67
CA GLN A 217 -9.39 -27.38 -12.93
C GLN A 217 -7.90 -27.06 -13.07
N MET A 218 -7.49 -25.83 -12.78
CA MET A 218 -6.09 -25.42 -12.83
C MET A 218 -5.20 -26.19 -11.84
N PHE A 219 -5.67 -26.41 -10.60
CA PHE A 219 -4.91 -27.22 -9.64
C PHE A 219 -4.76 -28.68 -10.08
N LEU A 220 -5.82 -29.29 -10.61
CA LEU A 220 -5.77 -30.65 -11.17
C LEU A 220 -4.85 -30.73 -12.39
N ASP A 221 -4.91 -29.74 -13.29
CA ASP A 221 -4.05 -29.65 -14.46
C ASP A 221 -2.58 -29.46 -14.08
N ALA A 222 -2.29 -28.65 -13.06
CA ALA A 222 -0.94 -28.47 -12.54
C ALA A 222 -0.40 -29.76 -11.89
N GLN A 223 -1.20 -30.48 -11.09
CA GLN A 223 -0.81 -31.78 -10.54
C GLN A 223 -0.51 -32.81 -11.65
N ARG A 224 -1.36 -32.85 -12.68
CA ARG A 224 -1.16 -33.70 -13.86
C ARG A 224 0.13 -33.32 -14.59
N LEU A 225 0.34 -32.03 -14.85
CA LEU A 225 1.52 -31.54 -15.55
C LEU A 225 2.80 -31.88 -14.78
N GLN A 226 2.82 -31.61 -13.47
CA GLN A 226 3.96 -31.92 -12.61
C GLN A 226 4.29 -33.42 -12.62
N THR A 227 3.27 -34.28 -12.61
CA THR A 227 3.43 -35.74 -12.68
C THR A 227 4.06 -36.17 -13.99
N ILE A 228 3.57 -35.66 -15.13
CA ILE A 228 4.08 -35.99 -16.46
C ILE A 228 5.53 -35.47 -16.62
N GLN A 229 5.83 -34.27 -16.14
CA GLN A 229 7.20 -33.72 -16.16
C GLN A 229 8.17 -34.60 -15.38
N LYS A 230 7.82 -34.99 -14.13
CA LYS A 230 8.64 -35.91 -13.33
C LYS A 230 8.87 -37.26 -14.01
N MET A 231 7.85 -37.81 -14.68
CA MET A 231 7.99 -39.07 -15.43
C MET A 231 8.93 -38.90 -16.64
N TYR A 232 8.75 -37.83 -17.41
CA TYR A 232 9.54 -37.53 -18.59
C TYR A 232 11.02 -37.26 -18.26
N GLU A 233 11.30 -36.52 -17.18
CA GLU A 233 12.66 -36.27 -16.68
C GLU A 233 13.37 -37.56 -16.24
N LYS A 234 12.62 -38.53 -15.72
CA LYS A 234 13.16 -39.82 -15.28
C LYS A 234 13.51 -40.76 -16.43
N ASP A 235 12.62 -40.91 -17.41
CA ASP A 235 12.89 -41.65 -18.66
C ASP A 235 12.04 -41.08 -19.81
N PRO A 236 12.61 -40.27 -20.72
CA PRO A 236 11.86 -39.63 -21.79
C PRO A 236 11.48 -40.58 -22.93
N ARG A 237 12.06 -41.80 -22.98
CA ARG A 237 11.89 -42.71 -24.13
C ARG A 237 10.45 -43.23 -24.20
N GLY A 238 9.82 -43.07 -25.36
CA GLY A 238 8.44 -43.51 -25.58
C GLY A 238 7.37 -42.62 -24.95
N LEU A 239 7.74 -41.50 -24.32
CA LEU A 239 6.80 -40.53 -23.77
C LEU A 239 6.67 -39.29 -24.65
N LYS A 240 5.46 -38.74 -24.76
CA LYS A 240 5.25 -37.41 -25.37
C LYS A 240 5.85 -36.36 -24.45
N ARG A 241 6.65 -35.45 -25.01
CA ARG A 241 7.20 -34.31 -24.27
C ARG A 241 6.07 -33.48 -23.65
N PRO A 242 6.10 -33.19 -22.33
CA PRO A 242 5.10 -32.34 -21.68
C PRO A 242 5.14 -30.91 -22.23
N GLU A 243 3.98 -30.25 -22.16
CA GLU A 243 3.88 -28.82 -22.46
C GLU A 243 4.56 -27.99 -21.36
N ASP A 244 4.99 -26.79 -21.74
CA ASP A 244 5.67 -25.85 -20.85
C ASP A 244 4.74 -24.65 -20.58
N ASP A 245 3.69 -24.92 -19.80
CA ASP A 245 2.69 -23.90 -19.41
C ASP A 245 3.11 -23.21 -18.11
N LYS A 246 3.44 -21.92 -18.23
CA LYS A 246 3.99 -21.13 -17.12
C LYS A 246 2.99 -20.90 -15.99
N SER A 247 1.69 -20.78 -16.30
CA SER A 247 0.65 -20.61 -15.27
C SER A 247 0.49 -21.86 -14.43
N LEU A 248 0.49 -23.05 -15.05
CA LEU A 248 0.40 -24.31 -14.32
C LEU A 248 1.66 -24.59 -13.50
N GLN A 249 2.85 -24.30 -14.03
CA GLN A 249 4.10 -24.48 -13.31
C GLN A 249 4.22 -23.56 -12.09
N ALA A 250 3.71 -22.33 -12.17
CA ALA A 250 3.68 -21.40 -11.04
C ALA A 250 2.89 -21.96 -9.83
N LEU A 251 1.96 -22.91 -10.07
CA LEU A 251 1.17 -23.54 -9.01
C LEU A 251 1.90 -24.71 -8.31
N PHE A 252 3.04 -25.17 -8.83
CA PHE A 252 3.75 -26.31 -8.25
C PHE A 252 4.19 -26.06 -6.80
N SER A 253 4.74 -24.87 -6.53
CA SER A 253 5.24 -24.53 -5.20
C SER A 253 4.14 -24.50 -4.14
N ILE A 254 2.92 -24.08 -4.51
CA ILE A 254 1.78 -24.09 -3.56
C ILE A 254 1.20 -25.50 -3.38
N LEU A 255 1.18 -26.32 -4.43
CA LEU A 255 0.70 -27.71 -4.38
C LEU A 255 1.67 -28.63 -3.61
N ASN A 256 2.97 -28.33 -3.64
CA ASN A 256 3.98 -29.00 -2.83
C ASN A 256 4.00 -28.50 -1.38
N GLY A 257 3.25 -27.45 -1.05
CA GLY A 257 3.28 -26.80 0.26
C GLY A 257 4.58 -26.05 0.55
N GLU A 258 5.35 -25.65 -0.47
CA GLU A 258 6.57 -24.85 -0.33
C GLU A 258 6.25 -23.35 -0.19
N MET A 259 5.15 -22.93 -0.81
CA MET A 259 4.67 -21.55 -0.79
C MET A 259 3.21 -21.49 -0.28
N PRO A 260 2.84 -20.56 0.61
CA PRO A 260 1.46 -20.38 1.03
C PRO A 260 0.58 -19.75 -0.05
N VAL A 261 -0.73 -19.92 0.12
CA VAL A 261 -1.78 -19.27 -0.67
C VAL A 261 -2.54 -18.30 0.23
N VAL A 262 -2.60 -17.03 -0.18
CA VAL A 262 -3.40 -16.01 0.48
C VAL A 262 -4.74 -15.92 -0.26
N PHE A 263 -5.83 -16.26 0.43
CA PHE A 263 -7.19 -16.10 -0.08
C PHE A 263 -7.78 -14.77 0.38
N ASN A 264 -8.17 -13.93 -0.57
CA ASN A 264 -8.90 -12.69 -0.30
C ASN A 264 -10.38 -13.01 -0.03
N ALA A 265 -10.75 -13.03 1.24
CA ALA A 265 -12.08 -13.42 1.71
C ALA A 265 -12.49 -12.59 2.93
N ASN A 266 -13.61 -11.87 2.84
CA ASN A 266 -14.12 -11.04 3.94
C ASN A 266 -15.29 -11.70 4.67
N LYS A 267 -16.20 -12.33 3.92
CA LYS A 267 -17.42 -12.92 4.45
C LYS A 267 -17.20 -14.33 4.97
N GLU A 268 -18.01 -14.73 5.93
CA GLU A 268 -17.99 -16.09 6.50
C GLU A 268 -17.98 -17.18 5.43
N ILE A 269 -18.88 -17.09 4.46
CA ILE A 269 -19.01 -18.10 3.39
C ILE A 269 -17.80 -18.12 2.46
N GLU A 270 -17.15 -16.99 2.21
CA GLU A 270 -15.93 -16.92 1.42
C GLU A 270 -14.77 -17.59 2.16
N ILE A 271 -14.65 -17.31 3.46
CA ILE A 271 -13.61 -17.92 4.31
C ILE A 271 -13.82 -19.43 4.40
N ILE A 272 -15.05 -19.91 4.59
CA ILE A 272 -15.38 -21.34 4.58
C ILE A 272 -14.93 -21.99 3.27
N ARG A 273 -15.28 -21.39 2.12
CA ARG A 273 -14.89 -21.90 0.79
C ARG A 273 -13.38 -21.91 0.59
N ALA A 274 -12.67 -20.87 1.03
CA ALA A 274 -11.20 -20.83 0.99
C ALA A 274 -10.60 -21.98 1.81
N LEU A 275 -11.09 -22.20 3.03
CA LEU A 275 -10.61 -23.29 3.90
C LEU A 275 -10.95 -24.68 3.36
N ASP A 276 -12.10 -24.85 2.69
CA ASP A 276 -12.45 -26.12 2.04
C ASP A 276 -11.56 -26.39 0.82
N LEU A 277 -11.34 -25.39 -0.03
CA LEU A 277 -10.44 -25.49 -1.19
C LEU A 277 -9.00 -25.76 -0.76
N ALA A 278 -8.53 -25.09 0.30
CA ALA A 278 -7.20 -25.34 0.85
C ALA A 278 -7.04 -26.78 1.36
N ARG A 279 -8.06 -27.31 2.05
CA ARG A 279 -8.04 -28.71 2.50
C ARG A 279 -8.05 -29.69 1.31
N GLU A 280 -8.87 -29.41 0.30
CA GLU A 280 -9.02 -30.25 -0.91
C GLU A 280 -7.68 -30.49 -1.61
N PHE A 281 -6.84 -29.46 -1.71
CA PHE A 281 -5.54 -29.52 -2.39
C PHE A 281 -4.33 -29.48 -1.45
N ASN A 282 -4.53 -29.64 -0.14
CA ASN A 282 -3.48 -29.58 0.89
C ASN A 282 -2.62 -28.29 0.84
N LEU A 283 -3.26 -27.15 0.59
CA LEU A 283 -2.62 -25.85 0.48
C LEU A 283 -2.34 -25.24 1.85
N LYS A 284 -1.19 -24.58 1.99
CA LYS A 284 -0.88 -23.74 3.17
C LYS A 284 -1.64 -22.41 3.07
N ALA A 285 -2.84 -22.35 3.65
CA ALA A 285 -3.72 -21.19 3.52
C ALA A 285 -3.39 -20.05 4.51
N ILE A 286 -3.64 -18.83 4.04
CA ILE A 286 -3.71 -17.58 4.81
C ILE A 286 -4.99 -16.85 4.36
N ILE A 287 -5.72 -16.22 5.27
CA ILE A 287 -6.89 -15.39 4.90
C ILE A 287 -6.50 -13.93 4.91
N ALA A 288 -6.70 -13.20 3.82
CA ALA A 288 -6.60 -11.74 3.77
C ALA A 288 -7.98 -11.09 3.72
N GLY A 289 -8.14 -9.99 4.44
CA GLY A 289 -9.44 -9.34 4.64
C GLY A 289 -10.04 -9.79 5.96
N GLY A 290 -10.86 -10.84 5.95
CA GLY A 290 -11.33 -11.49 7.16
C GLY A 290 -12.23 -10.64 8.07
N GLN A 291 -13.00 -9.69 7.52
CA GLN A 291 -13.92 -8.86 8.30
C GLN A 291 -14.91 -9.69 9.16
N GLU A 292 -15.35 -10.84 8.66
CA GLU A 292 -16.20 -11.81 9.38
C GLU A 292 -15.45 -13.04 9.91
N ALA A 293 -14.10 -13.02 9.94
CA ALA A 293 -13.29 -14.15 10.39
C ALA A 293 -13.62 -14.60 11.82
N TRP A 294 -14.16 -13.70 12.64
CA TRP A 294 -14.62 -14.01 14.00
C TRP A 294 -15.70 -15.08 14.07
N LYS A 295 -16.54 -15.23 13.03
CA LYS A 295 -17.59 -16.26 12.99
C LYS A 295 -17.01 -17.67 12.82
N VAL A 296 -15.82 -17.77 12.24
CA VAL A 296 -15.13 -19.03 11.91
C VAL A 296 -13.80 -19.17 12.64
N ALA A 297 -13.59 -18.41 13.73
CA ALA A 297 -12.33 -18.38 14.48
C ALA A 297 -11.89 -19.77 14.98
N GLY A 298 -12.84 -20.59 15.46
CA GLY A 298 -12.56 -21.95 15.89
C GLY A 298 -12.02 -22.83 14.75
N ARG A 299 -12.58 -22.68 13.54
CA ARG A 299 -12.12 -23.42 12.36
C ARG A 299 -10.75 -22.94 11.88
N LEU A 300 -10.51 -21.62 11.89
CA LEU A 300 -9.21 -21.02 11.59
C LEU A 300 -8.13 -21.54 12.54
N LYS A 301 -8.42 -21.60 13.85
CA LYS A 301 -7.51 -22.15 14.85
C LYS A 301 -7.23 -23.63 14.64
N ALA A 302 -8.27 -24.43 14.45
CA ALA A 302 -8.14 -25.88 14.26
C ALA A 302 -7.29 -26.25 13.03
N GLN A 303 -7.29 -25.41 11.99
CA GLN A 303 -6.50 -25.61 10.77
C GLN A 303 -5.18 -24.83 10.79
N ASN A 304 -4.87 -24.11 11.87
CA ASN A 304 -3.70 -23.25 12.00
C ASN A 304 -3.56 -22.22 10.86
N VAL A 305 -4.68 -21.64 10.42
CA VAL A 305 -4.72 -20.65 9.33
C VAL A 305 -4.65 -19.23 9.92
N PRO A 306 -3.59 -18.45 9.61
CA PRO A 306 -3.49 -17.08 10.08
C PRO A 306 -4.36 -16.12 9.25
N VAL A 307 -4.63 -14.94 9.82
CA VAL A 307 -5.47 -13.90 9.21
C VAL A 307 -4.71 -12.57 9.05
N LEU A 308 -4.62 -12.06 7.83
CA LEU A 308 -4.22 -10.69 7.50
C LEU A 308 -5.49 -9.82 7.56
N LEU A 309 -5.84 -9.41 8.79
CA LEU A 309 -7.10 -8.76 9.13
C LEU A 309 -7.13 -7.32 8.61
N SER A 310 -8.12 -7.02 7.77
CA SER A 310 -8.35 -5.68 7.23
C SER A 310 -8.78 -4.72 8.34
N LEU A 311 -8.09 -3.58 8.40
CA LEU A 311 -8.51 -2.43 9.18
C LEU A 311 -9.37 -1.44 8.38
N ASP A 312 -9.71 -1.75 7.13
CA ASP A 312 -10.69 -0.98 6.36
C ASP A 312 -12.11 -1.32 6.83
N PHE A 313 -12.50 -0.72 7.96
CA PHE A 313 -13.80 -0.95 8.58
C PHE A 313 -14.93 -0.31 7.76
N PRO A 314 -16.09 -0.98 7.64
CA PRO A 314 -17.23 -0.45 6.90
C PRO A 314 -17.67 0.89 7.50
N LYS A 315 -17.76 1.92 6.66
CA LYS A 315 -18.20 3.27 7.04
C LYS A 315 -19.72 3.37 6.83
N ARG A 316 -20.39 4.21 7.62
CA ARG A 316 -21.82 4.49 7.44
C ARG A 316 -22.03 5.12 6.07
N THR A 317 -22.96 4.58 5.30
CA THR A 317 -23.44 5.20 4.06
C THR A 317 -24.13 6.53 4.39
N ALA A 318 -23.94 7.51 3.52
CA ALA A 318 -24.62 8.79 3.68
C ALA A 318 -26.14 8.55 3.56
N SER A 319 -26.90 9.02 4.55
CA SER A 319 -28.35 8.98 4.47
C SER A 319 -28.91 10.22 3.78
N ALA A 320 -30.02 10.04 3.06
CA ALA A 320 -30.79 11.13 2.46
C ALA A 320 -31.58 11.96 3.50
N SER A 321 -31.92 11.39 4.66
CA SER A 321 -32.57 12.09 5.78
C SER A 321 -32.27 11.42 7.12
N ALA A 322 -32.62 12.05 8.25
CA ALA A 322 -32.37 11.47 9.57
C ALA A 322 -33.25 10.23 9.85
N GLU A 323 -34.42 10.16 9.22
CA GLU A 323 -35.45 9.13 9.41
C GLU A 323 -35.30 7.94 8.44
N ALA A 324 -34.57 8.11 7.34
CA ALA A 324 -34.22 7.00 6.45
C ALA A 324 -32.92 6.36 6.96
N ASP A 325 -32.95 5.12 7.42
CA ASP A 325 -31.74 4.31 7.46
C ASP A 325 -31.64 3.54 6.13
N PRO A 326 -30.72 3.91 5.22
CA PRO A 326 -30.60 3.24 3.93
C PRO A 326 -29.97 1.85 4.05
N GLU A 327 -29.50 1.46 5.24
CA GLU A 327 -28.71 0.25 5.42
C GLU A 327 -29.53 -0.95 5.93
N PRO A 328 -29.34 -2.15 5.36
CA PRO A 328 -29.92 -3.36 5.89
C PRO A 328 -29.31 -3.72 7.25
N ILE A 329 -30.07 -4.42 8.10
CA ILE A 329 -29.64 -4.86 9.44
C ILE A 329 -28.33 -5.65 9.44
N GLU A 330 -28.07 -6.39 8.35
CA GLU A 330 -26.83 -7.14 8.18
C GLU A 330 -25.60 -6.21 8.13
N LEU A 331 -25.69 -5.07 7.45
CA LEU A 331 -24.61 -4.09 7.35
C LEU A 331 -24.41 -3.35 8.68
N LEU A 332 -25.50 -3.02 9.38
CA LEU A 332 -25.44 -2.47 10.74
C LEU A 332 -24.67 -3.40 11.69
N ARG A 333 -25.01 -4.70 11.67
CA ARG A 333 -24.33 -5.73 12.46
C ARG A 333 -22.88 -5.89 12.06
N LEU A 334 -22.58 -5.96 10.75
CA LEU A 334 -21.21 -6.06 10.25
C LEU A 334 -20.35 -4.90 10.77
N ARG A 335 -20.88 -3.67 10.70
CA ARG A 335 -20.20 -2.47 11.17
C ARG A 335 -19.97 -2.46 12.68
N ALA A 336 -20.93 -2.95 13.48
CA ALA A 336 -20.77 -3.06 14.93
C ALA A 336 -19.77 -4.16 15.35
N GLU A 337 -19.66 -5.24 14.57
CA GLU A 337 -18.84 -6.41 14.92
C GLU A 337 -17.42 -6.35 14.37
N THR A 338 -17.18 -5.70 13.22
CA THR A 338 -15.87 -5.68 12.56
C THR A 338 -14.73 -5.17 13.45
N PRO A 339 -14.89 -4.09 14.25
CA PRO A 339 -13.83 -3.65 15.17
C PRO A 339 -13.50 -4.66 16.29
N LYS A 340 -14.45 -5.55 16.63
CA LYS A 340 -14.27 -6.60 17.66
C LYS A 340 -13.59 -7.86 17.11
N THR A 341 -13.42 -7.97 15.79
CA THR A 341 -12.90 -9.17 15.14
C THR A 341 -11.51 -9.54 15.67
N ALA A 342 -10.61 -8.57 15.81
CA ALA A 342 -9.26 -8.81 16.32
C ALA A 342 -9.26 -9.40 17.73
N THR A 343 -10.11 -8.87 18.63
CA THR A 343 -10.30 -9.39 19.98
C THR A 343 -10.74 -10.85 19.97
N LYS A 344 -11.72 -11.19 19.14
CA LYS A 344 -12.24 -12.56 19.02
C LYS A 344 -11.21 -13.53 18.44
N LEU A 345 -10.42 -13.10 17.46
CA LEU A 345 -9.31 -13.89 16.92
C LEU A 345 -8.23 -14.13 17.98
N ALA A 346 -7.85 -13.11 18.74
CA ALA A 346 -6.90 -13.22 19.84
C ALA A 346 -7.39 -14.20 20.92
N GLN A 347 -8.65 -14.10 21.35
CA GLN A 347 -9.27 -15.01 22.31
C GLN A 347 -9.31 -16.46 21.81
N ALA A 348 -9.53 -16.67 20.51
CA ALA A 348 -9.48 -18.00 19.89
C ALA A 348 -8.04 -18.51 19.66
N GLY A 349 -7.01 -17.71 19.96
CA GLY A 349 -5.61 -18.05 19.72
C GLY A 349 -5.24 -18.16 18.24
N VAL A 350 -5.99 -17.50 17.35
CA VAL A 350 -5.68 -17.39 15.91
C VAL A 350 -4.60 -16.34 15.72
N LYS A 351 -3.51 -16.68 15.01
CA LYS A 351 -2.47 -15.72 14.68
C LYS A 351 -3.00 -14.73 13.63
N PHE A 352 -2.84 -13.43 13.87
CA PHE A 352 -3.28 -12.40 12.94
C PHE A 352 -2.30 -11.23 12.85
N ALA A 353 -2.36 -10.53 11.72
CA ALA A 353 -1.66 -9.27 11.47
C ALA A 353 -2.64 -8.26 10.84
N PHE A 354 -2.36 -6.97 10.99
CA PHE A 354 -3.20 -5.92 10.40
C PHE A 354 -2.74 -5.55 8.98
N GLN A 355 -3.70 -5.22 8.13
CA GLN A 355 -3.44 -4.74 6.76
C GLN A 355 -4.31 -3.52 6.40
N SER A 356 -3.83 -2.74 5.42
CA SER A 356 -4.55 -1.59 4.89
C SER A 356 -5.47 -1.95 3.73
N GLY A 357 -5.06 -2.83 2.80
CA GLY A 357 -5.88 -3.54 1.82
C GLY A 357 -6.78 -2.68 0.92
N GLY A 358 -7.91 -2.20 1.45
CA GLY A 358 -8.89 -1.36 0.75
C GLY A 358 -8.91 0.11 1.19
N MET A 359 -8.09 0.46 2.18
CA MET A 359 -8.11 1.76 2.85
C MET A 359 -7.70 2.90 1.92
N LYS A 360 -8.55 3.93 1.85
CA LYS A 360 -8.26 5.14 1.05
C LYS A 360 -7.18 6.02 1.67
N ASN A 361 -7.18 6.15 3.00
CA ASN A 361 -6.29 7.02 3.76
C ASN A 361 -5.49 6.18 4.75
N ILE A 362 -4.19 5.99 4.51
CA ILE A 362 -3.33 5.16 5.39
C ILE A 362 -3.27 5.67 6.83
N THR A 363 -3.56 6.95 7.08
CA THR A 363 -3.68 7.54 8.42
C THR A 363 -4.81 6.92 9.25
N ASP A 364 -5.84 6.37 8.59
CA ASP A 364 -6.95 5.68 9.27
C ASP A 364 -6.47 4.37 9.92
N PHE A 365 -5.33 3.80 9.49
CA PHE A 365 -4.81 2.53 9.98
C PHE A 365 -4.57 2.53 11.50
N LEU A 366 -3.78 3.48 12.02
CA LEU A 366 -3.51 3.56 13.46
C LEU A 366 -4.78 3.92 14.26
N THR A 367 -5.69 4.67 13.65
CA THR A 367 -6.99 4.99 14.26
C THR A 367 -7.85 3.75 14.42
N ASN A 368 -7.94 2.92 13.38
CA ASN A 368 -8.74 1.70 13.37
C ASN A 368 -8.09 0.58 14.20
N ALA A 369 -6.76 0.51 14.25
CA ALA A 369 -6.04 -0.36 15.18
C ALA A 369 -6.35 0.02 16.64
N ASN A 370 -6.38 1.32 16.97
CA ASN A 370 -6.81 1.79 18.29
C ASN A 370 -8.29 1.49 18.55
N GLU A 371 -9.14 1.54 17.53
CA GLU A 371 -10.54 1.17 17.66
C GLU A 371 -10.72 -0.30 18.02
N ALA A 372 -9.89 -1.21 17.50
CA ALA A 372 -9.86 -2.59 17.96
C ALA A 372 -9.46 -2.71 19.44
N VAL A 373 -8.49 -1.91 19.91
CA VAL A 373 -8.09 -1.85 21.33
C VAL A 373 -9.24 -1.39 22.22
N LYS A 374 -9.97 -0.34 21.82
CA LYS A 374 -11.17 0.11 22.54
C LYS A 374 -12.27 -0.95 22.59
N ASN A 375 -12.29 -1.84 21.60
CA ASN A 375 -13.22 -2.98 21.50
C ASN A 375 -12.64 -4.28 22.12
N GLY A 376 -11.69 -4.15 23.04
CA GLY A 376 -11.25 -5.23 23.93
C GLY A 376 -9.96 -5.95 23.53
N LEU A 377 -9.31 -5.55 22.44
CA LEU A 377 -8.00 -6.12 22.08
C LEU A 377 -6.93 -5.56 23.02
N ASN A 378 -6.07 -6.43 23.56
CA ASN A 378 -4.94 -5.94 24.34
C ASN A 378 -4.01 -5.08 23.48
N LYS A 379 -3.56 -3.98 24.05
CA LYS A 379 -2.65 -3.04 23.39
C LYS A 379 -1.34 -3.69 22.89
N THR A 380 -0.80 -4.63 23.67
CA THR A 380 0.38 -5.42 23.28
C THR A 380 0.12 -6.27 22.06
N ASP A 381 -1.06 -6.90 21.97
CA ASP A 381 -1.46 -7.73 20.84
C ASP A 381 -1.68 -6.88 19.58
N ALA A 382 -2.24 -5.68 19.74
CA ALA A 382 -2.38 -4.71 18.65
C ALA A 382 -1.02 -4.25 18.10
N ILE A 383 -0.06 -3.90 18.97
CA ILE A 383 1.31 -3.55 18.55
C ILE A 383 1.98 -4.74 17.86
N ARG A 384 1.84 -5.95 18.42
CA ARG A 384 2.38 -7.17 17.83
C ARG A 384 1.79 -7.47 16.46
N ALA A 385 0.49 -7.25 16.27
CA ALA A 385 -0.21 -7.40 14.99
C ALA A 385 0.25 -6.40 13.90
N MET A 386 0.86 -5.28 14.29
CA MET A 386 1.48 -4.30 13.40
C MET A 386 2.99 -4.55 13.18
N THR A 387 3.61 -5.50 13.90
CA THR A 387 5.08 -5.66 13.93
C THR A 387 5.52 -7.13 13.84
N LEU A 388 5.60 -7.85 14.96
CA LEU A 388 6.17 -9.20 15.01
C LEU A 388 5.25 -10.27 14.40
N SER A 389 3.93 -10.18 14.56
CA SER A 389 3.00 -11.16 13.99
C SER A 389 3.09 -11.27 12.46
N PRO A 390 3.07 -10.16 11.67
CA PRO A 390 3.26 -10.28 10.22
C PRO A 390 4.65 -10.83 9.87
N ALA A 391 5.71 -10.45 10.60
CA ALA A 391 7.05 -11.00 10.36
C ALA A 391 7.08 -12.54 10.52
N GLU A 392 6.39 -13.08 11.54
CA GLU A 392 6.26 -14.53 11.75
C GLU A 392 5.38 -15.21 10.70
N ILE A 393 4.28 -14.58 10.28
CA ILE A 393 3.42 -15.12 9.21
C ILE A 393 4.21 -15.18 7.89
N PHE A 394 5.09 -14.20 7.67
CA PHE A 394 5.89 -14.08 6.45
C PHE A 394 7.21 -14.86 6.50
N GLY A 395 7.56 -15.49 7.63
CA GLY A 395 8.82 -16.21 7.81
C GLY A 395 10.05 -15.31 7.67
N VAL A 396 9.97 -14.07 8.18
CA VAL A 396 11.05 -13.07 8.16
C VAL A 396 11.34 -12.51 9.57
N GLU A 397 10.79 -13.13 10.60
CA GLU A 397 10.94 -12.73 12.01
C GLU A 397 12.38 -12.80 12.51
N ASN A 398 13.24 -13.57 11.86
CA ASN A 398 14.67 -13.60 12.17
C ASN A 398 15.39 -12.29 11.80
N ARG A 399 14.82 -11.51 10.87
CA ARG A 399 15.40 -10.25 10.37
C ARG A 399 14.60 -9.01 10.77
N LEU A 400 13.28 -9.14 10.98
CA LEU A 400 12.35 -8.02 11.16
C LEU A 400 11.32 -8.26 12.28
N GLY A 401 10.55 -7.23 12.59
CA GLY A 401 9.34 -7.32 13.43
C GLY A 401 9.57 -7.08 14.93
N SER A 402 10.80 -6.95 15.39
CA SER A 402 11.14 -6.66 16.79
C SER A 402 12.45 -5.87 16.91
N ILE A 403 12.69 -5.26 18.07
CA ILE A 403 13.94 -4.55 18.38
C ILE A 403 14.88 -5.51 19.10
N GLU A 404 15.71 -6.21 18.33
CA GLU A 404 16.68 -7.18 18.85
C GLU A 404 18.02 -7.00 18.14
N LYS A 405 19.12 -7.29 18.85
CA LYS A 405 20.47 -7.21 18.29
C LYS A 405 20.59 -8.08 17.03
N GLY A 406 21.20 -7.52 15.98
CA GLY A 406 21.46 -8.19 14.71
C GLY A 406 20.30 -8.13 13.71
N LYS A 407 19.10 -7.68 14.11
CA LYS A 407 17.98 -7.47 13.18
C LYS A 407 18.16 -6.18 12.39
N ILE A 408 17.48 -6.10 11.25
CA ILE A 408 17.45 -4.89 10.42
C ILE A 408 16.81 -3.76 11.22
N ALA A 409 17.41 -2.58 11.17
CA ALA A 409 16.98 -1.40 11.90
C ALA A 409 15.76 -0.72 11.24
N ASN A 410 14.62 -1.40 11.28
CA ASN A 410 13.32 -0.84 10.98
C ASN A 410 12.66 -0.38 12.29
N LEU A 411 12.57 0.93 12.51
CA LEU A 411 12.15 1.50 13.80
C LEU A 411 11.20 2.68 13.59
N VAL A 412 10.26 2.87 14.51
CA VAL A 412 9.40 4.05 14.60
C VAL A 412 9.65 4.73 15.93
N VAL A 413 9.98 6.02 15.90
CA VAL A 413 10.15 6.85 17.10
C VAL A 413 8.93 7.75 17.24
N VAL A 414 8.25 7.65 18.38
CA VAL A 414 6.96 8.32 18.63
C VAL A 414 7.05 9.15 19.89
N LYS A 415 6.59 10.40 19.84
CA LYS A 415 6.29 11.18 21.03
C LYS A 415 4.93 10.75 21.60
N GLY A 416 4.95 10.22 22.82
CA GLY A 416 3.78 9.60 23.44
C GLY A 416 3.57 8.15 22.98
N ASP A 417 2.41 7.58 23.30
CA ASP A 417 2.08 6.23 22.90
C ASP A 417 1.52 6.14 21.47
N VAL A 418 1.76 5.03 20.77
CA VAL A 418 1.31 4.83 19.37
C VAL A 418 -0.22 4.86 19.21
N PHE A 419 -0.98 4.68 20.29
CA PHE A 419 -2.44 4.79 20.26
C PHE A 419 -2.99 6.09 20.87
N ASP A 420 -2.12 6.95 21.38
CA ASP A 420 -2.54 8.26 21.89
C ASP A 420 -3.08 9.14 20.75
N LYS A 421 -4.04 10.01 21.08
CA LYS A 421 -4.59 10.99 20.14
C LYS A 421 -3.56 12.06 19.77
N SER A 422 -2.71 12.43 20.73
CA SER A 422 -1.66 13.46 20.56
C SER A 422 -0.33 12.89 20.09
N LYS A 423 -0.29 11.64 19.66
CA LYS A 423 0.94 11.00 19.19
C LYS A 423 1.53 11.76 18.01
N VAL A 424 2.86 11.80 17.96
CA VAL A 424 3.60 12.36 16.83
C VAL A 424 4.72 11.40 16.48
N ILE A 425 4.75 10.90 15.26
CA ILE A 425 5.89 10.13 14.76
C ILE A 425 6.98 11.13 14.39
N THR A 426 8.10 11.07 15.09
CA THR A 426 9.19 12.04 14.98
C THR A 426 10.29 11.56 14.06
N GLN A 427 10.55 10.25 14.03
CA GLN A 427 11.54 9.63 13.15
C GLN A 427 11.08 8.23 12.74
N VAL A 428 11.48 7.81 11.54
CA VAL A 428 11.32 6.45 11.05
C VAL A 428 12.64 6.00 10.47
N PHE A 429 13.08 4.81 10.86
CA PHE A 429 14.24 4.16 10.28
C PHE A 429 13.75 3.00 9.40
N VAL A 430 14.26 2.93 8.16
CA VAL A 430 14.05 1.78 7.26
C VAL A 430 15.41 1.36 6.75
N ASP A 431 15.80 0.11 6.98
CA ASP A 431 17.16 -0.38 6.73
C ASP A 431 18.24 0.51 7.37
N GLY A 432 17.94 1.05 8.57
CA GLY A 432 18.79 2.00 9.30
C GLY A 432 18.93 3.39 8.67
N LYS A 433 18.32 3.64 7.50
CA LYS A 433 18.23 4.98 6.91
C LYS A 433 17.19 5.79 7.66
N LEU A 434 17.59 6.96 8.17
CA LEU A 434 16.72 7.90 8.88
C LEU A 434 15.82 8.67 7.91
N PHE A 435 14.52 8.65 8.18
CA PHE A 435 13.50 9.50 7.59
C PHE A 435 12.83 10.32 8.68
N GLU A 436 12.64 11.60 8.43
CA GLU A 436 11.91 12.50 9.31
C GLU A 436 10.51 12.70 8.72
N PRO A 437 9.44 12.16 9.34
CA PRO A 437 8.09 12.34 8.86
C PRO A 437 7.76 13.82 8.72
N LYS A 438 7.23 14.20 7.55
CA LYS A 438 6.70 15.55 7.36
C LYS A 438 5.41 15.66 8.16
N ALA A 439 5.30 16.71 8.98
CA ALA A 439 4.07 16.95 9.73
C ALA A 439 2.89 17.03 8.75
N PRO A 440 1.77 16.34 9.01
CA PRO A 440 0.54 16.63 8.27
C PRO A 440 0.21 18.12 8.47
N PRO A 441 -0.25 18.83 7.43
CA PRO A 441 -0.63 20.23 7.57
C PRO A 441 -1.63 20.35 8.73
N LYS A 442 -1.34 21.25 9.68
CA LYS A 442 -2.21 21.44 10.85
C LYS A 442 -3.60 21.84 10.35
N PRO A 443 -4.67 21.18 10.80
CA PRO A 443 -6.00 21.75 10.70
C PRO A 443 -5.99 23.06 11.50
N ASP A 444 -6.41 24.16 10.88
CA ASP A 444 -6.47 25.45 11.57
C ASP A 444 -7.34 25.32 12.83
N GLY A 445 -6.69 25.42 13.99
CA GLY A 445 -7.28 25.20 15.30
C GLY A 445 -8.19 26.35 15.74
N LYS A 446 -9.34 26.50 15.10
CA LYS A 446 -10.46 27.28 15.66
C LYS A 446 -11.56 26.34 16.11
N THR A 447 -11.57 26.05 17.41
CA THR A 447 -12.72 25.51 18.12
C THR A 447 -13.90 26.48 17.97
N PRO A 448 -15.11 26.05 17.56
CA PRO A 448 -16.24 26.93 17.39
C PRO A 448 -16.89 27.23 18.74
N THR A 449 -16.36 28.23 19.45
CA THR A 449 -17.11 28.97 20.45
C THR A 449 -17.39 30.35 19.88
N GLY A 450 -18.61 30.55 19.41
CA GLY A 450 -19.01 31.85 18.88
C GLY A 450 -20.22 31.70 17.97
N THR A 451 -21.33 32.25 18.44
CA THR A 451 -22.54 32.56 17.70
C THR A 451 -22.29 32.98 16.25
N THR A 452 -23.12 32.41 15.38
CA THR A 452 -23.26 32.66 13.96
C THR A 452 -23.19 34.14 13.60
N GLN A 453 -22.17 34.52 12.84
CA GLN A 453 -22.22 35.62 11.87
C GLN A 453 -21.39 35.24 10.64
N PRO A 454 -21.83 35.61 9.42
CA PRO A 454 -21.39 35.01 8.17
C PRO A 454 -19.95 35.44 7.82
N GLY A 455 -19.03 34.47 7.87
CA GLY A 455 -17.64 34.65 7.45
C GLY A 455 -17.52 34.50 5.93
N THR A 456 -17.00 35.55 5.30
CA THR A 456 -16.64 35.69 3.88
C THR A 456 -16.12 34.40 3.23
N ALA A 457 -16.75 34.01 2.12
CA ALA A 457 -16.33 32.94 1.22
C ALA A 457 -14.84 33.06 0.84
N ALA A 458 -14.15 31.93 0.70
CA ALA A 458 -12.75 31.87 0.25
C ALA A 458 -12.57 32.63 -1.07
N ILE A 459 -11.45 33.37 -1.26
CA ILE A 459 -11.21 34.08 -2.51
C ILE A 459 -10.66 33.09 -3.54
N VAL A 460 -11.52 32.63 -4.45
CA VAL A 460 -11.24 31.66 -5.51
C VAL A 460 -11.04 32.36 -6.87
N GLY A 461 -11.49 33.60 -7.02
CA GLY A 461 -11.34 34.37 -8.27
C GLY A 461 -9.89 34.51 -8.74
N GLY A 462 -9.65 34.29 -10.03
CA GLY A 462 -8.33 34.33 -10.65
C GLY A 462 -8.25 33.51 -11.93
N ASN A 463 -7.16 33.73 -12.67
CA ASN A 463 -6.79 32.89 -13.80
C ASN A 463 -5.78 31.85 -13.30
N TYR A 464 -5.99 30.58 -13.63
CA TYR A 464 -5.16 29.47 -13.18
C TYR A 464 -4.74 28.62 -14.36
N SER A 465 -3.45 28.33 -14.49
CA SER A 465 -2.96 27.27 -15.36
C SER A 465 -3.06 25.96 -14.60
N ILE A 466 -3.83 25.01 -15.13
CA ILE A 466 -4.12 23.72 -14.51
C ILE A 466 -3.67 22.56 -15.39
N ASN A 467 -3.28 21.48 -14.72
CA ASN A 467 -2.96 20.20 -15.33
C ASN A 467 -3.96 19.17 -14.81
N VAL A 468 -4.75 18.59 -15.72
CA VAL A 468 -5.72 17.52 -15.41
C VAL A 468 -5.05 16.18 -15.68
N GLU A 469 -4.92 15.36 -14.64
CA GLU A 469 -4.19 14.09 -14.69
C GLU A 469 -5.08 12.97 -15.26
N ILE A 470 -5.32 13.03 -16.56
CA ILE A 470 -6.00 11.93 -17.27
C ILE A 470 -4.98 10.81 -17.53
N PRO A 471 -5.29 9.56 -17.15
CA PRO A 471 -4.39 8.43 -17.38
C PRO A 471 -3.93 8.32 -18.85
N GLY A 472 -2.64 8.49 -19.09
CA GLY A 472 -2.00 8.34 -20.40
C GLY A 472 -1.80 9.62 -21.21
N GLN A 473 -2.54 10.70 -20.93
CA GLN A 473 -2.39 12.01 -21.59
C GLN A 473 -2.83 13.14 -20.65
N PRO A 474 -1.91 13.84 -19.95
CA PRO A 474 -2.28 14.99 -19.14
C PRO A 474 -2.84 16.12 -20.02
N ILE A 475 -3.99 16.67 -19.65
CA ILE A 475 -4.58 17.81 -20.36
C ILE A 475 -4.20 19.08 -19.61
N GLN A 476 -3.44 19.95 -20.29
CA GLN A 476 -3.23 21.31 -19.82
C GLN A 476 -4.44 22.17 -20.18
N GLY A 477 -4.87 23.00 -19.24
CA GLY A 477 -5.96 23.94 -19.42
C GLY A 477 -5.81 25.18 -18.56
N THR A 478 -6.70 26.14 -18.79
CA THR A 478 -6.77 27.39 -18.03
C THR A 478 -8.16 27.53 -17.43
N LEU A 479 -8.25 27.78 -16.13
CA LEU A 479 -9.48 28.19 -15.45
C LEU A 479 -9.48 29.70 -15.27
N ASN A 480 -10.40 30.39 -15.90
CA ASN A 480 -10.61 31.83 -15.71
C ASN A 480 -11.84 32.01 -14.81
N LEU A 481 -11.64 32.28 -13.52
CA LEU A 481 -12.70 32.29 -12.52
C LEU A 481 -12.94 33.71 -12.01
N THR A 482 -14.19 34.16 -12.08
CA THR A 482 -14.68 35.39 -11.46
C THR A 482 -15.59 35.03 -10.30
N GLN A 483 -15.29 35.57 -9.12
CA GLN A 483 -16.11 35.34 -7.94
C GLN A 483 -16.90 36.61 -7.59
N GLN A 484 -18.20 36.46 -7.36
CA GLN A 484 -19.05 37.47 -6.76
C GLN A 484 -19.77 36.84 -5.56
N ASN A 485 -19.33 37.19 -4.34
CA ASN A 485 -19.78 36.56 -3.10
C ASN A 485 -19.56 35.04 -3.13
N GLU A 486 -20.63 34.25 -2.99
CA GLU A 486 -20.61 32.78 -3.05
C GLU A 486 -20.81 32.24 -4.47
N ASN A 487 -21.08 33.10 -5.46
CA ASN A 487 -21.26 32.68 -6.85
C ASN A 487 -19.93 32.73 -7.58
N LEU A 488 -19.63 31.65 -8.31
CA LEU A 488 -18.46 31.51 -9.14
C LEU A 488 -18.89 31.43 -10.61
N THR A 489 -18.37 32.31 -11.44
CA THR A 489 -18.56 32.29 -12.90
C THR A 489 -17.20 32.21 -13.57
N GLY A 490 -17.15 31.80 -14.84
CA GLY A 490 -15.87 31.62 -15.50
C GLY A 490 -15.91 30.67 -16.69
N THR A 491 -14.71 30.37 -17.18
CA THR A 491 -14.52 29.42 -18.28
C THR A 491 -13.38 28.45 -17.98
N PHE A 492 -13.53 27.23 -18.49
CA PHE A 492 -12.46 26.25 -18.61
C PHE A 492 -12.03 26.18 -20.08
N GLN A 493 -10.76 26.50 -20.32
CA GLN A 493 -10.14 26.43 -21.64
C GLN A 493 -9.18 25.25 -21.69
N SER A 494 -9.27 24.44 -22.74
CA SER A 494 -8.33 23.36 -23.02
C SER A 494 -8.13 23.20 -24.52
N GLN A 495 -7.29 22.25 -24.93
CA GLN A 495 -7.15 21.86 -26.33
C GLN A 495 -8.45 21.32 -26.95
N LEU A 496 -9.44 20.94 -26.12
CA LEU A 496 -10.75 20.46 -26.55
C LEU A 496 -11.79 21.59 -26.75
N GLY A 497 -11.45 22.84 -26.41
CA GLY A 497 -12.31 24.00 -26.56
C GLY A 497 -12.42 24.87 -25.31
N ASN A 498 -13.23 25.92 -25.42
CA ASN A 498 -13.51 26.88 -24.35
C ASN A 498 -14.94 26.67 -23.85
N VAL A 499 -15.10 26.21 -22.62
CA VAL A 499 -16.38 25.80 -22.03
C VAL A 499 -16.73 26.71 -20.86
N PRO A 500 -17.93 27.33 -20.82
CA PRO A 500 -18.36 28.09 -19.65
C PRO A 500 -18.69 27.17 -18.47
N ILE A 501 -18.37 27.61 -17.25
CA ILE A 501 -18.77 26.89 -16.04
C ILE A 501 -20.24 27.19 -15.70
N LYS A 502 -20.93 26.21 -15.14
CA LYS A 502 -22.32 26.27 -14.65
C LYS A 502 -22.34 26.00 -13.14
N ASP A 503 -23.38 26.47 -12.46
CA ASP A 503 -23.65 26.18 -11.03
C ASP A 503 -22.46 26.42 -10.09
N GLY A 504 -21.64 27.42 -10.41
CA GLY A 504 -20.43 27.71 -9.64
C GLY A 504 -20.74 28.29 -8.27
N ARG A 505 -20.19 27.64 -7.24
CA ARG A 505 -20.38 27.97 -5.82
C ARG A 505 -19.03 28.03 -5.12
N VAL A 506 -18.89 28.98 -4.21
CA VAL A 506 -17.79 29.05 -3.25
C VAL A 506 -18.34 28.86 -1.85
N THR A 507 -17.69 27.98 -1.09
CA THR A 507 -18.03 27.65 0.29
C THR A 507 -16.79 27.84 1.17
N ALA A 508 -16.95 27.70 2.49
CA ALA A 508 -15.81 27.69 3.40
C ALA A 508 -14.84 26.50 3.15
N GLU A 509 -15.30 25.44 2.50
CA GLU A 509 -14.55 24.20 2.25
C GLU A 509 -13.86 24.19 0.89
N GLY A 510 -14.10 25.19 0.03
CA GLY A 510 -13.55 25.26 -1.33
C GLY A 510 -14.58 25.76 -2.35
N PHE A 511 -14.42 25.35 -3.60
CA PHE A 511 -15.35 25.68 -4.69
C PHE A 511 -15.88 24.43 -5.38
N SER A 512 -17.01 24.61 -6.06
CA SER A 512 -17.54 23.63 -6.99
C SER A 512 -18.17 24.31 -8.20
N PHE A 513 -18.11 23.69 -9.36
CA PHE A 513 -18.87 24.09 -10.56
C PHE A 513 -19.03 22.89 -11.48
N THR A 514 -19.91 23.00 -12.47
CA THR A 514 -20.11 21.99 -13.51
C THR A 514 -19.60 22.51 -14.84
N VAL A 515 -18.95 21.68 -15.64
CA VAL A 515 -18.66 21.97 -17.05
C VAL A 515 -19.27 20.89 -17.93
N THR A 516 -19.90 21.30 -19.02
CA THR A 516 -20.46 20.36 -20.01
C THR A 516 -19.43 20.16 -21.11
N VAL A 517 -18.92 18.94 -21.25
CA VAL A 517 -17.88 18.60 -22.22
C VAL A 517 -18.41 17.59 -23.23
N ASP A 518 -18.12 17.81 -24.51
CA ASP A 518 -18.44 16.85 -25.57
C ASP A 518 -17.33 15.80 -25.67
N PHE A 519 -17.71 14.54 -25.49
CA PHE A 519 -16.87 13.39 -25.80
C PHE A 519 -17.54 12.52 -26.85
N GLY A 520 -17.11 12.67 -28.11
CA GLY A 520 -17.52 11.79 -29.21
C GLY A 520 -18.93 12.06 -29.74
N GLY A 521 -19.42 13.30 -29.68
CA GLY A 521 -20.76 13.71 -30.11
C GLY A 521 -21.82 13.53 -29.02
N SER A 522 -21.41 13.46 -27.76
CA SER A 522 -22.29 13.31 -26.59
C SER A 522 -21.81 14.23 -25.48
N GLU A 523 -22.71 15.06 -24.97
CA GLU A 523 -22.44 16.01 -23.90
C GLU A 523 -22.49 15.34 -22.53
N TYR A 524 -21.47 15.56 -21.71
CA TYR A 524 -21.39 15.08 -20.33
C TYR A 524 -21.19 16.24 -19.37
N ASP A 525 -21.98 16.25 -18.30
CA ASP A 525 -21.76 17.15 -17.17
C ASP A 525 -20.67 16.58 -16.26
N VAL A 526 -19.62 17.37 -16.07
CA VAL A 526 -18.47 17.04 -15.23
C VAL A 526 -18.47 17.98 -14.04
N LEU A 527 -18.63 17.39 -12.86
CA LEU A 527 -18.61 18.12 -11.59
C LEU A 527 -17.15 18.33 -11.17
N VAL A 528 -16.78 19.60 -11.00
CA VAL A 528 -15.47 20.00 -10.51
C VAL A 528 -15.62 20.43 -9.06
N LYS A 529 -14.78 19.89 -8.18
CA LYS A 529 -14.64 20.32 -6.79
C LYS A 529 -13.17 20.54 -6.47
N GLY A 530 -12.86 21.61 -5.76
CA GLY A 530 -11.47 21.92 -5.44
C GLY A 530 -11.30 22.97 -4.35
N THR A 531 -10.05 23.24 -4.02
CA THR A 531 -9.64 24.24 -3.04
C THR A 531 -8.56 25.14 -3.64
N VAL A 532 -8.49 26.37 -3.10
CA VAL A 532 -7.42 27.33 -3.41
C VAL A 532 -6.64 27.59 -2.13
N SER A 533 -5.32 27.45 -2.18
CA SER A 533 -4.42 27.77 -1.07
C SER A 533 -3.28 28.64 -1.59
N GLY A 534 -3.30 29.92 -1.25
CA GLY A 534 -2.38 30.92 -1.82
C GLY A 534 -2.53 31.01 -3.35
N ASN A 535 -1.45 30.75 -4.08
CA ASN A 535 -1.44 30.71 -5.54
C ASN A 535 -1.69 29.31 -6.12
N GLN A 536 -1.99 28.30 -5.32
CA GLN A 536 -2.23 26.94 -5.81
C GLN A 536 -3.73 26.61 -5.84
N ILE A 537 -4.15 25.93 -6.90
CA ILE A 537 -5.50 25.38 -7.05
C ILE A 537 -5.38 23.87 -7.24
N SER A 538 -6.24 23.10 -6.58
CA SER A 538 -6.27 21.64 -6.74
C SER A 538 -7.67 21.10 -6.55
N GLY A 539 -7.96 19.95 -7.12
CA GLY A 539 -9.28 19.35 -7.00
C GLY A 539 -9.46 18.12 -7.87
N THR A 540 -10.72 17.81 -8.16
CA THR A 540 -11.11 16.65 -8.96
C THR A 540 -12.18 17.03 -9.98
N PHE A 541 -12.02 16.57 -11.22
CA PHE A 541 -13.10 16.50 -12.22
C PHE A 541 -13.78 15.14 -12.07
N THR A 542 -15.09 15.11 -11.84
CA THR A 542 -15.89 13.90 -11.64
C THR A 542 -16.93 13.78 -12.73
N SER A 543 -16.85 12.71 -13.52
CA SER A 543 -17.85 12.33 -14.53
C SER A 543 -18.44 10.96 -14.19
N PRO A 544 -19.50 10.50 -14.88
CA PRO A 544 -20.00 9.13 -14.75
C PRO A 544 -18.95 8.04 -15.03
N GLN A 545 -17.86 8.39 -15.71
CA GLN A 545 -16.78 7.47 -16.11
C GLN A 545 -15.64 7.41 -15.07
N GLY A 546 -15.62 8.33 -14.09
CA GLY A 546 -14.62 8.34 -13.03
C GLY A 546 -14.25 9.75 -12.55
N ALA A 547 -13.40 9.81 -11.53
CA ALA A 547 -12.84 11.06 -11.03
C ALA A 547 -11.35 11.16 -11.39
N VAL A 548 -10.93 12.29 -11.94
CA VAL A 548 -9.53 12.59 -12.26
C VAL A 548 -9.06 13.80 -11.46
N PRO A 549 -7.88 13.75 -10.82
CA PRO A 549 -7.36 14.89 -10.09
C PRO A 549 -6.83 15.96 -11.04
N PHE A 550 -6.82 17.21 -10.58
CA PHE A 550 -6.11 18.30 -11.22
C PHE A 550 -5.37 19.12 -10.19
N SER A 551 -4.28 19.75 -10.63
CA SER A 551 -3.55 20.74 -9.85
C SER A 551 -3.10 21.88 -10.76
N GLY A 552 -2.85 23.05 -10.18
CA GLY A 552 -2.44 24.20 -10.96
C GLY A 552 -2.03 25.40 -10.11
N THR A 553 -1.62 26.46 -10.80
CA THR A 553 -1.12 27.68 -10.19
C THR A 553 -1.81 28.90 -10.78
N LYS A 554 -2.12 29.87 -9.92
CA LYS A 554 -2.64 31.18 -10.30
C LYS A 554 -1.60 31.90 -11.15
N THR A 555 -2.00 32.27 -12.36
CA THR A 555 -1.16 33.09 -13.24
C THR A 555 -1.17 34.54 -12.73
N PRO A 556 -0.02 35.23 -12.72
CA PRO A 556 0.08 36.62 -12.26
C PRO A 556 -0.91 37.59 -12.89
#